data_AF-N1WMK1-F1
#
_entry.id   AF-N1WMK1-F1
#
_cell.length_a   1.000
_cell.length_b   1.000
_cell.length_c   1.000
_cell.angle_alpha   90.00
_cell.angle_beta   90.00
_cell.angle_gamma   90.00
#
_symmetry.space_group_name_H-M   'P 1'
#
loop_
_entity.id
_entity.type
_entity.pdbx_description
1 polymer ?
#
loop_
_entity_poly.entity_id
_entity_poly.type
_entity_poly.pdbx_seq_one_letter_code
_entity_poly.pdbx_strand_id
1 'polypeptide(L)'
;MEKNILKLATACMIIIAFHACKVNDHENDSDDLITSSLVYSLDQTGGNCAFVQKLFWSGGDFLYYYASFSTKPKKDCDFNKIMGSDLASRKKIIETNYNKITELANTLHCSEATKTLITDFKNDELTITQTQYDNLRARIRFFPIADFRTEAIAHLSSPTHPLTSFGFSAEEIKVLNRLTVEQGENVGYRELLAAFAEETLDTGCSNALASSNRNLFPGFYGLDPDANTKAKITGISNNGTASAICTYGGQTVASARCATLNKEF
;
A
#
# COMPACT_ATOMS: atom_id res chain seq x y z
N MET A 1 20.37 7.21 3.43
CA MET A 1 21.15 5.98 3.71
C MET A 1 21.41 5.76 5.20
N GLU A 2 21.81 6.78 5.95
CA GLU A 2 22.20 6.64 7.37
C GLU A 2 21.10 6.11 8.31
N LYS A 3 19.83 6.48 8.12
CA LYS A 3 18.72 5.95 8.95
C LYS A 3 18.48 4.44 8.77
N ASN A 4 18.74 3.89 7.59
CA ASN A 4 18.58 2.46 7.31
C ASN A 4 19.81 1.67 7.78
N ILE A 5 21.01 2.26 7.67
CA ILE A 5 22.23 1.75 8.28
C ILE A 5 22.09 1.76 9.81
N LEU A 6 21.48 2.78 10.40
CA LEU A 6 21.25 2.83 11.84
C LEU A 6 20.25 1.77 12.30
N LYS A 7 19.17 1.50 11.55
CA LYS A 7 18.23 0.40 11.86
C LYS A 7 18.88 -0.98 11.74
N LEU A 8 19.68 -1.19 10.69
CA LEU A 8 20.44 -2.43 10.52
C LEU A 8 21.52 -2.58 11.58
N ALA A 9 22.26 -1.51 11.89
CA ALA A 9 23.26 -1.48 12.95
C ALA A 9 22.63 -1.64 14.33
N THR A 10 21.43 -1.12 14.57
CA THR A 10 20.67 -1.34 15.81
C THR A 10 20.19 -2.77 15.89
N ALA A 11 19.70 -3.36 14.80
CA ALA A 11 19.36 -4.79 14.75
C ALA A 11 20.60 -5.66 15.00
N CYS A 12 21.74 -5.37 14.36
CA CYS A 12 23.01 -6.04 14.58
C CYS A 12 23.52 -5.83 16.01
N MET A 13 23.41 -4.63 16.59
CA MET A 13 23.81 -4.36 17.97
C MET A 13 22.89 -5.04 18.99
N ILE A 14 21.60 -5.18 18.70
CA ILE A 14 20.67 -5.97 19.52
C ILE A 14 21.03 -7.45 19.44
N ILE A 15 21.30 -7.99 18.24
CA ILE A 15 21.76 -9.37 18.04
C ILE A 15 23.08 -9.62 18.79
N ILE A 16 24.04 -8.70 18.67
CA ILE A 16 25.35 -8.77 19.35
C ILE A 16 25.18 -8.61 20.86
N ALA A 17 24.29 -7.74 21.35
CA ALA A 17 24.01 -7.56 22.78
C ALA A 17 23.34 -8.79 23.39
N PHE A 18 22.42 -9.45 22.66
CA PHE A 18 21.84 -10.73 23.09
C PHE A 18 22.85 -11.88 23.05
N HIS A 19 23.79 -11.89 22.09
CA HIS A 19 24.92 -12.82 22.08
C HIS A 19 25.92 -12.56 23.22
N ALA A 20 26.24 -11.29 23.52
CA ALA A 20 27.23 -10.92 24.52
C ALA A 20 26.71 -11.01 25.97
N CYS A 21 25.40 -10.86 26.19
CA CYS A 21 24.77 -11.10 27.50
C CYS A 21 24.56 -12.59 27.80
N LYS A 22 24.97 -13.50 26.91
CA LYS A 22 24.93 -14.95 27.11
C LYS A 22 26.30 -15.48 27.53
N VAL A 23 26.77 -15.02 28.69
CA VAL A 23 27.81 -15.74 29.42
C VAL A 23 27.11 -16.85 30.20
N ASN A 24 27.31 -18.10 29.77
CA ASN A 24 26.85 -19.36 30.36
C ASN A 24 25.40 -19.79 30.07
N ASP A 25 25.08 -20.14 28.82
CA ASP A 25 24.21 -21.30 28.61
C ASP A 25 24.54 -21.95 27.27
N HIS A 26 25.21 -23.11 27.38
CA HIS A 26 25.45 -24.06 26.30
C HIS A 26 24.10 -24.62 25.84
N GLU A 27 23.47 -24.03 24.83
CA GLU A 27 22.44 -24.69 24.02
C GLU A 27 22.27 -23.96 22.68
N ASN A 28 22.77 -24.62 21.63
CA ASN A 28 22.89 -24.15 20.24
C ASN A 28 21.54 -23.94 19.50
N ASP A 29 20.39 -24.05 20.17
CA ASP A 29 19.07 -24.00 19.50
C ASP A 29 18.33 -22.65 19.65
N SER A 30 18.87 -21.73 20.44
CA SER A 30 18.17 -20.48 20.79
C SER A 30 18.58 -19.26 19.95
N ASP A 31 19.74 -19.30 19.30
CA ASP A 31 20.18 -18.21 18.41
C ASP A 31 19.41 -18.21 17.08
N ASP A 32 19.05 -19.40 16.59
CA ASP A 32 18.15 -19.58 15.45
C ASP A 32 16.73 -19.13 15.79
N LEU A 33 16.25 -19.37 17.01
CA LEU A 33 14.94 -18.91 17.47
C LEU A 33 14.86 -17.39 17.62
N ILE A 34 15.89 -16.74 18.16
CA ILE A 34 15.93 -15.27 18.31
C ILE A 34 16.06 -14.60 16.94
N THR A 35 16.94 -15.10 16.07
CA THR A 35 17.10 -14.59 14.70
C THR A 35 15.83 -14.82 13.89
N SER A 36 15.22 -16.01 13.98
CA SER A 36 13.93 -16.30 13.34
C SER A 36 12.81 -15.45 13.89
N SER A 37 12.78 -15.16 15.20
CA SER A 37 11.79 -14.29 15.82
C SER A 37 11.95 -12.82 15.39
N LEU A 38 13.19 -12.35 15.23
CA LEU A 38 13.51 -11.01 14.71
C LEU A 38 13.17 -10.91 13.22
N VAL A 39 13.56 -11.91 12.42
CA VAL A 39 13.20 -12.00 10.99
C VAL A 39 11.69 -12.07 10.84
N TYR A 40 11.00 -12.88 11.64
CA TYR A 40 9.54 -12.94 11.68
C TYR A 40 8.92 -11.60 12.10
N SER A 41 9.48 -10.90 13.09
CA SER A 41 8.98 -9.59 13.51
C SER A 41 9.19 -8.51 12.43
N LEU A 42 10.32 -8.53 11.74
CA LEU A 42 10.61 -7.66 10.59
C LEU A 42 9.69 -8.00 9.41
N ASP A 43 9.43 -9.28 9.19
CA ASP A 43 8.51 -9.75 8.15
C ASP A 43 7.07 -9.30 8.41
N GLN A 44 6.60 -9.44 9.65
CA GLN A 44 5.27 -9.03 10.09
C GLN A 44 5.05 -7.51 10.01
N THR A 45 6.12 -6.71 10.10
CA THR A 45 6.08 -5.24 10.03
C THR A 45 6.38 -4.69 8.64
N GLY A 46 6.84 -5.53 7.70
CA GLY A 46 7.37 -5.14 6.40
C GLY A 46 6.39 -4.65 5.32
N GLY A 47 5.14 -4.34 5.68
CA GLY A 47 4.16 -3.68 4.81
C GLY A 47 3.85 -4.38 3.48
N ASN A 48 3.19 -5.54 3.54
CA ASN A 48 2.86 -6.35 2.36
C ASN A 48 1.50 -7.03 2.55
N CYS A 49 0.44 -6.28 2.27
CA CYS A 49 -0.93 -6.78 2.34
C CYS A 49 -1.62 -6.59 1.00
N ALA A 50 -2.12 -7.68 0.42
CA ALA A 50 -2.94 -7.64 -0.77
C ALA A 50 -4.41 -7.44 -0.37
N PHE A 51 -5.05 -6.47 -1.01
CA PHE A 51 -6.49 -6.25 -0.98
C PHE A 51 -7.09 -6.94 -2.20
N VAL A 52 -8.04 -7.84 -2.01
CA VAL A 52 -8.69 -8.54 -3.10
C VAL A 52 -10.19 -8.33 -3.04
N GLN A 53 -10.74 -7.79 -4.13
CA GLN A 53 -12.16 -7.54 -4.30
C GLN A 53 -12.74 -8.49 -5.35
N LYS A 54 -13.85 -9.12 -4.98
CA LYS A 54 -14.70 -9.91 -5.86
C LYS A 54 -15.65 -8.99 -6.64
N LEU A 55 -15.53 -8.98 -7.95
CA LEU A 55 -16.32 -8.15 -8.88
C LEU A 55 -17.16 -9.03 -9.81
N PHE A 56 -18.31 -8.48 -10.22
CA PHE A 56 -19.25 -9.13 -11.13
C PHE A 56 -19.48 -8.23 -12.33
N TRP A 57 -19.34 -8.75 -13.55
CA TRP A 57 -19.76 -8.04 -14.74
C TRP A 57 -21.27 -8.23 -14.96
N SER A 58 -21.95 -7.15 -15.37
CA SER A 58 -23.38 -7.16 -15.70
C SER A 58 -23.72 -8.29 -16.68
N GLY A 59 -24.67 -9.16 -16.31
CA GLY A 59 -25.12 -10.28 -17.16
C GLY A 59 -25.12 -11.67 -16.52
N GLY A 60 -24.69 -11.82 -15.26
CA GLY A 60 -24.98 -13.01 -14.45
C GLY A 60 -23.78 -13.87 -14.05
N ASP A 61 -22.80 -14.10 -14.93
CA ASP A 61 -21.87 -15.22 -14.72
C ASP A 61 -20.36 -14.89 -14.78
N PHE A 62 -19.96 -13.66 -15.14
CA PHE A 62 -18.53 -13.32 -15.17
C PHE A 62 -18.06 -12.77 -13.84
N LEU A 63 -17.51 -13.67 -13.06
CA LEU A 63 -16.76 -13.35 -11.87
C LEU A 63 -15.30 -13.02 -12.22
N TYR A 64 -14.83 -11.89 -11.72
CA TYR A 64 -13.41 -11.58 -11.70
C TYR A 64 -12.99 -11.03 -10.36
N TYR A 65 -11.74 -11.28 -10.02
CA TYR A 65 -11.10 -10.77 -8.81
C TYR A 65 -10.13 -9.67 -9.21
N TYR A 66 -10.18 -8.58 -8.48
CA TYR A 66 -9.26 -7.47 -8.55
C TYR A 66 -8.38 -7.50 -7.31
N ALA A 67 -7.08 -7.55 -7.48
CA ALA A 67 -6.10 -7.51 -6.42
C ALA A 67 -5.25 -6.25 -6.55
N SER A 68 -5.21 -5.46 -5.49
CA SER A 68 -4.26 -4.35 -5.32
C SER A 68 -3.43 -4.58 -4.06
N PHE A 69 -2.42 -3.75 -3.88
CA PHE A 69 -1.47 -3.90 -2.79
C PHE A 69 -1.52 -2.71 -1.86
N SER A 70 -1.09 -2.95 -0.63
CA SER A 70 -0.89 -1.90 0.35
C SER A 70 0.35 -2.12 1.20
N THR A 71 0.82 -1.04 1.82
CA THR A 71 1.88 -1.06 2.83
C THR A 71 1.38 -1.51 4.21
N LYS A 72 0.14 -1.99 4.34
CA LYS A 72 -0.34 -2.46 5.64
C LYS A 72 0.51 -3.65 6.12
N PRO A 73 0.92 -3.68 7.40
CA PRO A 73 1.71 -4.78 7.95
C PRO A 73 1.01 -6.13 7.74
N LYS A 74 1.77 -7.21 7.53
CA LYS A 74 1.20 -8.55 7.32
C LYS A 74 0.29 -8.97 8.48
N LYS A 75 0.71 -8.69 9.72
CA LYS A 75 -0.08 -8.97 10.93
C LYS A 75 -1.42 -8.25 10.96
N ASP A 76 -1.54 -7.15 10.21
CA ASP A 76 -2.73 -6.31 10.15
C ASP A 76 -3.50 -6.50 8.85
N CYS A 77 -3.09 -7.47 8.02
CA CYS A 77 -3.74 -7.83 6.77
C CYS A 77 -5.01 -8.67 7.02
N ASP A 78 -5.98 -8.04 7.68
CA ASP A 78 -7.26 -8.61 8.09
C ASP A 78 -8.38 -7.62 7.82
N PHE A 79 -9.55 -8.13 7.43
CA PHE A 79 -10.71 -7.29 7.13
C PHE A 79 -11.14 -6.47 8.34
N ASN A 80 -11.22 -7.05 9.53
CA ASN A 80 -11.73 -6.34 10.70
C ASN A 80 -10.78 -5.21 11.12
N LYS A 81 -9.47 -5.43 10.97
CA LYS A 81 -8.46 -4.42 11.28
C LYS A 81 -8.44 -3.26 10.28
N ILE A 82 -8.61 -3.55 8.98
CA ILE A 82 -8.49 -2.54 7.93
C ILE A 82 -9.83 -1.85 7.66
N MET A 83 -10.92 -2.60 7.65
CA MET A 83 -12.26 -2.14 7.26
C MET A 83 -13.23 -1.97 8.44
N GLY A 84 -12.86 -2.42 9.65
CA GLY A 84 -13.70 -2.41 10.84
C GLY A 84 -14.39 -3.75 11.08
N SER A 85 -14.51 -4.15 12.35
CA SER A 85 -15.16 -5.41 12.77
C SER A 85 -16.68 -5.40 12.63
N ASP A 86 -17.27 -4.21 12.54
CA ASP A 86 -18.71 -3.96 12.46
C ASP A 86 -18.99 -2.63 11.75
N LEU A 87 -20.27 -2.30 11.56
CA LEU A 87 -20.68 -1.06 10.89
C LEU A 87 -20.20 0.20 11.64
N ALA A 88 -20.22 0.20 12.97
CA ALA A 88 -19.85 1.37 13.77
C ALA A 88 -18.35 1.68 13.66
N SER A 89 -17.51 0.66 13.77
CA SER A 89 -16.06 0.75 13.56
C SER A 89 -15.72 1.14 12.13
N ARG A 90 -16.45 0.61 11.12
CA ARG A 90 -16.29 1.06 9.73
C ARG A 90 -16.55 2.57 9.59
N LYS A 91 -17.66 3.07 10.14
CA LYS A 91 -17.99 4.51 10.12
C LYS A 91 -16.91 5.36 10.79
N LYS A 92 -16.36 4.89 11.92
CA LYS A 92 -15.24 5.57 12.59
C LYS A 92 -13.97 5.61 11.74
N ILE A 93 -13.66 4.53 11.02
CA ILE A 93 -12.52 4.48 10.07
C ILE A 93 -12.74 5.46 8.92
N ILE A 94 -13.94 5.49 8.33
CA ILE A 94 -14.32 6.46 7.29
C ILE A 94 -14.09 7.88 7.82
N GLU A 95 -14.69 8.22 8.97
CA GLU A 95 -14.55 9.53 9.57
C GLU A 95 -13.09 9.92 9.81
N THR A 96 -12.29 9.01 10.38
CA THR A 96 -10.87 9.25 10.67
C THR A 96 -10.08 9.54 9.39
N ASN A 97 -10.31 8.74 8.34
CA ASN A 97 -9.63 8.90 7.06
C ASN A 97 -10.00 10.22 6.38
N TYR A 98 -11.28 10.56 6.31
CA TYR A 98 -11.72 11.82 5.72
C TYR A 98 -11.26 13.04 6.53
N ASN A 99 -11.23 12.97 7.86
CA ASN A 99 -10.67 14.04 8.68
C ASN A 99 -9.18 14.26 8.38
N LYS A 100 -8.41 13.19 8.11
CA LYS A 100 -7.00 13.28 7.69
C LYS A 100 -6.84 13.92 6.31
N ILE A 101 -7.75 13.62 5.37
CA ILE A 101 -7.77 14.25 4.05
C ILE A 101 -8.12 15.74 4.17
N THR A 102 -9.10 16.11 5.00
CA THR A 102 -9.46 17.51 5.27
C THR A 102 -8.30 18.28 5.93
N GLU A 103 -7.61 17.67 6.92
CA GLU A 103 -6.42 18.26 7.56
C GLU A 103 -5.31 18.54 6.53
N LEU A 104 -5.06 17.58 5.64
CA LEU A 104 -4.10 17.74 4.55
C LEU A 104 -4.52 18.82 3.56
N ALA A 105 -5.80 18.86 3.17
CA ALA A 105 -6.35 19.88 2.28
C ALA A 105 -6.19 21.30 2.87
N ASN A 106 -6.38 21.45 4.18
CA ASN A 106 -6.14 22.72 4.88
C ASN A 106 -4.66 23.11 4.89
N THR A 107 -3.78 22.14 5.13
CA THR A 107 -2.32 22.36 5.15
C THR A 107 -1.80 22.77 3.77
N LEU A 108 -2.38 22.22 2.70
CA LEU A 108 -2.02 22.55 1.31
C LEU A 108 -2.82 23.73 0.73
N HIS A 109 -3.63 24.39 1.55
CA HIS A 109 -4.44 25.54 1.16
C HIS A 109 -5.32 25.29 -0.07
N CYS A 110 -5.91 24.09 -0.15
CA CYS A 110 -6.84 23.74 -1.22
C CYS A 110 -8.09 24.64 -1.16
N SER A 111 -8.75 24.80 -2.29
CA SER A 111 -9.94 25.63 -2.46
C SER A 111 -11.12 25.15 -1.60
N GLU A 112 -12.07 26.05 -1.34
CA GLU A 112 -13.29 25.71 -0.60
C GLU A 112 -14.16 24.70 -1.37
N ALA A 113 -14.11 24.69 -2.71
CA ALA A 113 -14.79 23.68 -3.52
C ALA A 113 -14.24 22.27 -3.21
N THR A 114 -12.92 22.10 -3.21
CA THR A 114 -12.26 20.84 -2.85
C THR A 114 -12.64 20.39 -1.44
N LYS A 115 -12.62 21.30 -0.46
CA LYS A 115 -12.97 20.98 0.94
C LYS A 115 -14.44 20.60 1.11
N THR A 116 -15.33 21.27 0.38
CA THR A 116 -16.76 20.96 0.37
C THR A 116 -16.98 19.56 -0.21
N LEU A 117 -16.34 19.23 -1.34
CA LEU A 117 -16.43 17.91 -1.96
C LEU A 117 -15.95 16.78 -1.03
N ILE A 118 -14.82 16.98 -0.33
CA ILE A 118 -14.33 16.02 0.68
C ILE A 118 -15.38 15.80 1.78
N THR A 119 -16.02 16.87 2.23
CA THR A 119 -17.04 16.83 3.30
C THR A 119 -18.30 16.12 2.83
N ASP A 120 -18.75 16.38 1.60
CA ASP A 120 -19.92 15.74 1.01
C ASP A 120 -19.70 14.24 0.85
N PHE A 121 -18.54 13.83 0.29
CA PHE A 121 -18.17 12.42 0.19
C PHE A 121 -18.07 11.74 1.57
N LYS A 122 -17.50 12.42 2.58
CA LYS A 122 -17.48 11.91 3.95
C LYS A 122 -18.90 11.64 4.46
N ASN A 123 -19.80 12.61 4.30
CA ASN A 123 -21.17 12.51 4.78
C ASN A 123 -21.92 11.39 4.07
N ASP A 124 -21.76 11.27 2.76
CA ASP A 124 -22.35 10.22 1.94
C ASP A 124 -21.83 8.83 2.35
N GLU A 125 -20.51 8.65 2.52
CA GLU A 125 -19.95 7.37 2.97
C GLU A 125 -20.44 6.98 4.37
N LEU A 126 -20.66 7.96 5.26
CA LEU A 126 -21.21 7.71 6.60
C LEU A 126 -22.68 7.26 6.59
N THR A 127 -23.40 7.42 5.47
CA THR A 127 -24.75 6.87 5.28
C THR A 127 -24.78 5.35 5.04
N ILE A 128 -23.61 4.70 4.92
CA ILE A 128 -23.51 3.25 4.73
C ILE A 128 -24.42 2.48 5.68
N THR A 129 -25.20 1.56 5.10
CA THR A 129 -26.15 0.67 5.79
C THR A 129 -25.51 -0.65 6.20
N GLN A 130 -26.16 -1.38 7.10
CA GLN A 130 -25.72 -2.72 7.50
C GLN A 130 -25.59 -3.67 6.29
N THR A 131 -26.61 -3.69 5.42
CA THR A 131 -26.61 -4.51 4.20
C THR A 131 -25.44 -4.18 3.27
N GLN A 132 -25.09 -2.90 3.11
CA GLN A 132 -23.94 -2.50 2.30
C GLN A 132 -22.61 -2.92 2.94
N TYR A 133 -22.48 -2.80 4.27
CA TYR A 133 -21.29 -3.27 5.00
C TYR A 133 -21.13 -4.80 4.92
N ASP A 134 -22.21 -5.56 5.08
CA ASP A 134 -22.17 -7.03 4.98
C ASP A 134 -21.79 -7.48 3.56
N ASN A 135 -22.31 -6.78 2.54
CA ASN A 135 -21.91 -7.00 1.15
C ASN A 135 -20.43 -6.68 0.90
N LEU A 136 -19.91 -5.62 1.51
CA LEU A 136 -18.49 -5.26 1.44
C LEU A 136 -17.63 -6.37 2.04
N ARG A 137 -18.00 -6.87 3.23
CA ARG A 137 -17.35 -7.98 3.92
C ARG A 137 -17.38 -9.28 3.12
N ALA A 138 -18.47 -9.56 2.42
CA ALA A 138 -18.59 -10.74 1.58
C ALA A 138 -17.72 -10.67 0.30
N ARG A 139 -17.37 -9.47 -0.16
CA ARG A 139 -16.66 -9.26 -1.43
C ARG A 139 -15.16 -9.02 -1.27
N ILE A 140 -14.70 -8.58 -0.11
CA ILE A 140 -13.31 -8.18 0.10
C ILE A 140 -12.60 -9.19 1.00
N ARG A 141 -11.39 -9.55 0.59
CA ARG A 141 -10.46 -10.36 1.37
C ARG A 141 -9.09 -9.70 1.40
N PHE A 142 -8.35 -9.99 2.45
CA PHE A 142 -6.99 -9.50 2.64
C PHE A 142 -6.05 -10.69 2.77
N PHE A 143 -4.90 -10.63 2.10
CA PHE A 143 -3.92 -11.70 2.10
C PHE A 143 -2.52 -11.14 2.40
N PRO A 144 -1.81 -11.64 3.43
CA PRO A 144 -0.42 -11.29 3.62
C PRO A 144 0.42 -11.86 2.48
N ILE A 145 1.29 -11.06 1.88
CA ILE A 145 2.18 -11.51 0.80
C ILE A 145 3.63 -11.31 1.20
N ALA A 146 4.55 -12.15 0.71
CA ALA A 146 5.96 -12.05 1.09
C ALA A 146 6.58 -10.69 0.74
N ASP A 147 6.46 -10.31 -0.54
CA ASP A 147 6.95 -9.05 -1.08
C ASP A 147 6.11 -8.64 -2.28
N PHE A 148 5.55 -7.43 -2.25
CA PHE A 148 4.85 -6.83 -3.38
C PHE A 148 5.63 -6.91 -4.70
N ARG A 149 6.94 -6.63 -4.69
CA ARG A 149 7.75 -6.57 -5.92
C ARG A 149 7.84 -7.92 -6.60
N THR A 150 7.90 -8.99 -5.80
CA THR A 150 7.88 -10.37 -6.30
C THR A 150 6.48 -10.75 -6.74
N GLU A 151 5.47 -10.40 -5.93
CA GLU A 151 4.09 -10.76 -6.20
C GLU A 151 3.60 -10.16 -7.52
N ALA A 152 3.85 -8.88 -7.72
CA ALA A 152 3.37 -8.13 -8.87
C ALA A 152 4.36 -8.08 -10.05
N ILE A 153 5.43 -8.88 -10.03
CA ILE A 153 6.54 -8.69 -10.98
C ILE A 153 6.09 -8.79 -12.44
N ALA A 154 5.18 -9.73 -12.75
CA ALA A 154 4.67 -9.93 -14.10
C ALA A 154 3.97 -8.68 -14.66
N HIS A 155 3.24 -7.95 -13.81
CA HIS A 155 2.62 -6.68 -14.19
C HIS A 155 3.66 -5.56 -14.32
N LEU A 156 4.51 -5.42 -13.30
CA LEU A 156 5.52 -4.34 -13.21
C LEU A 156 6.58 -4.41 -14.32
N SER A 157 6.91 -5.61 -14.79
CA SER A 157 7.85 -5.85 -15.89
C SER A 157 7.16 -6.13 -17.22
N SER A 158 5.86 -5.87 -17.34
CA SER A 158 5.15 -6.03 -18.61
C SER A 158 5.63 -4.98 -19.63
N PRO A 159 5.61 -5.27 -20.95
CA PRO A 159 6.05 -4.33 -21.98
C PRO A 159 5.27 -3.00 -21.99
N THR A 160 4.06 -2.99 -21.44
CA THR A 160 3.20 -1.80 -21.35
C THR A 160 3.38 -1.01 -20.06
N HIS A 161 4.10 -1.55 -19.07
CA HIS A 161 4.31 -0.87 -17.80
C HIS A 161 5.41 0.20 -17.94
N PRO A 162 5.22 1.43 -17.41
CA PRO A 162 6.20 2.51 -17.59
C PRO A 162 7.61 2.19 -17.07
N LEU A 163 7.75 1.37 -16.02
CA LEU A 163 9.07 0.93 -15.54
C LEU A 163 9.87 0.19 -16.63
N THR A 164 9.20 -0.67 -17.41
CA THR A 164 9.83 -1.37 -18.54
C THR A 164 10.22 -0.37 -19.62
N SER A 165 9.36 0.61 -19.93
CA SER A 165 9.66 1.69 -20.89
C SER A 165 10.82 2.59 -20.45
N PHE A 166 11.04 2.75 -19.14
CA PHE A 166 12.23 3.42 -18.60
C PHE A 166 13.49 2.56 -18.64
N GLY A 167 13.37 1.27 -18.98
CA GLY A 167 14.49 0.35 -19.14
C GLY A 167 14.84 -0.46 -17.88
N PHE A 168 13.91 -0.62 -16.94
CA PHE A 168 14.10 -1.54 -15.82
C PHE A 168 13.89 -3.00 -16.24
N SER A 169 14.78 -3.88 -15.81
CA SER A 169 14.56 -5.34 -15.83
C SER A 169 13.72 -5.80 -14.63
N ALA A 170 13.18 -7.01 -14.69
CA ALA A 170 12.45 -7.59 -13.56
C ALA A 170 13.33 -7.69 -12.29
N GLU A 171 14.61 -8.01 -12.45
CA GLU A 171 15.59 -8.14 -11.38
C GLU A 171 15.89 -6.78 -10.74
N GLU A 172 15.97 -5.72 -11.53
CA GLU A 172 16.13 -4.35 -11.03
C GLU A 172 14.88 -3.87 -10.28
N ILE A 173 13.67 -4.23 -10.74
CA ILE A 173 12.42 -3.90 -10.05
C ILE A 173 12.36 -4.57 -8.68
N LYS A 174 12.79 -5.83 -8.56
CA LYS A 174 12.80 -6.60 -7.30
C LYS A 174 13.70 -5.99 -6.22
N VAL A 175 14.62 -5.10 -6.57
CA VAL A 175 15.52 -4.44 -5.61
C VAL A 175 15.18 -2.97 -5.34
N LEU A 176 14.19 -2.40 -6.03
CA LEU A 176 13.72 -1.02 -5.76
C LEU A 176 13.23 -0.86 -4.32
N ASN A 177 13.46 0.32 -3.74
CA ASN A 177 12.96 0.63 -2.40
C ASN A 177 11.42 0.59 -2.38
N ARG A 178 10.86 0.28 -1.21
CA ARG A 178 9.41 0.31 -0.96
C ARG A 178 9.11 1.38 0.08
N LEU A 179 7.86 1.84 0.08
CA LEU A 179 7.37 2.75 1.12
C LEU A 179 7.40 2.05 2.49
N THR A 180 7.69 2.81 3.53
CA THR A 180 7.40 2.37 4.90
C THR A 180 5.88 2.33 5.14
N VAL A 181 5.45 1.66 6.20
CA VAL A 181 4.03 1.63 6.62
C VAL A 181 3.46 3.05 6.74
N GLU A 182 4.17 3.92 7.48
CA GLU A 182 3.80 5.33 7.71
C GLU A 182 3.77 6.15 6.42
N GLN A 183 4.79 5.99 5.56
CA GLN A 183 4.82 6.64 4.25
C GLN A 183 3.61 6.24 3.42
N GLY A 184 3.26 4.95 3.45
CA GLY A 184 2.14 4.44 2.67
C GLY A 184 0.75 4.87 3.16
N GLU A 185 0.54 5.01 4.48
CA GLU A 185 -0.70 5.60 5.00
C GLU A 185 -0.88 7.04 4.52
N ASN A 186 0.21 7.82 4.54
CA ASN A 186 0.20 9.19 4.01
C ASN A 186 -0.09 9.23 2.50
N VAL A 187 0.41 8.27 1.72
CA VAL A 187 0.13 8.19 0.27
C VAL A 187 -1.36 8.01 0.01
N GLY A 188 -2.05 7.14 0.75
CA GLY A 188 -3.49 6.92 0.55
C GLY A 188 -4.34 8.20 0.71
N TYR A 189 -4.05 9.02 1.74
CA TYR A 189 -4.75 10.29 1.92
C TYR A 189 -4.42 11.31 0.83
N ARG A 190 -3.18 11.32 0.36
CA ARG A 190 -2.70 12.23 -0.69
C ARG A 190 -3.33 11.92 -2.05
N GLU A 191 -3.46 10.66 -2.41
CA GLU A 191 -4.11 10.27 -3.67
C GLU A 191 -5.59 10.61 -3.68
N LEU A 192 -6.31 10.38 -2.57
CA LEU A 192 -7.70 10.81 -2.46
C LEU A 192 -7.83 12.33 -2.56
N LEU A 193 -6.94 13.09 -1.92
CA LEU A 193 -6.92 14.54 -2.07
C LEU A 193 -6.63 14.97 -3.52
N ALA A 194 -5.73 14.28 -4.23
CA ALA A 194 -5.45 14.53 -5.64
C ALA A 194 -6.71 14.36 -6.50
N ALA A 195 -7.45 13.27 -6.28
CA ALA A 195 -8.69 12.99 -7.01
C ALA A 195 -9.76 14.06 -6.75
N PHE A 196 -9.94 14.51 -5.49
CA PHE A 196 -10.87 15.59 -5.18
C PHE A 196 -10.44 16.91 -5.83
N ALA A 197 -9.16 17.25 -5.78
CA ALA A 197 -8.63 18.47 -6.40
C ALA A 197 -8.77 18.43 -7.93
N GLU A 198 -8.60 17.27 -8.56
CA GLU A 198 -8.81 17.08 -9.99
C GLU A 198 -10.28 17.28 -10.37
N GLU A 199 -11.21 16.65 -9.64
CA GLU A 199 -12.66 16.78 -9.87
C GLU A 199 -13.15 18.23 -9.78
N THR A 200 -12.59 19.02 -8.86
CA THR A 200 -12.92 20.44 -8.70
C THR A 200 -12.02 21.38 -9.50
N LEU A 201 -11.13 20.86 -10.36
CA LEU A 201 -10.17 21.63 -11.17
C LEU A 201 -9.27 22.57 -10.34
N ASP A 202 -8.97 22.19 -9.09
CA ASP A 202 -8.16 22.95 -8.15
C ASP A 202 -6.65 22.78 -8.41
N THR A 203 -6.19 23.46 -9.45
CA THR A 203 -4.78 23.43 -9.87
C THR A 203 -3.81 23.90 -8.78
N GLY A 204 -4.24 24.79 -7.88
CA GLY A 204 -3.43 25.26 -6.75
C GLY A 204 -3.12 24.13 -5.77
N CYS A 205 -4.16 23.40 -5.36
CA CYS A 205 -4.03 22.22 -4.50
C CYS A 205 -3.19 21.12 -5.17
N SER A 206 -3.46 20.79 -6.45
CA SER A 206 -2.70 19.77 -7.18
C SER A 206 -1.20 20.09 -7.29
N ASN A 207 -0.85 21.35 -7.57
CA ASN A 207 0.55 21.79 -7.62
C ASN A 207 1.23 21.76 -6.25
N ALA A 208 0.52 22.16 -5.19
CA ALA A 208 1.03 22.09 -3.82
C ALA A 208 1.24 20.63 -3.39
N LEU A 209 0.32 19.73 -3.75
CA LEU A 209 0.40 18.30 -3.48
C LEU A 209 1.61 17.66 -4.18
N ALA A 210 1.82 17.95 -5.47
CA ALA A 210 2.95 17.47 -6.25
C ALA A 210 4.29 17.98 -5.71
N SER A 211 4.36 19.27 -5.36
CA SER A 211 5.56 19.87 -4.75
C SER A 211 5.90 19.24 -3.40
N SER A 212 4.88 18.95 -2.59
CA SER A 212 5.08 18.28 -1.30
C SER A 212 5.45 16.80 -1.47
N ASN A 213 4.89 16.10 -2.46
CA ASN A 213 5.27 14.72 -2.80
C ASN A 213 6.74 14.60 -3.18
N ARG A 214 7.26 15.52 -4.01
CA ARG A 214 8.68 15.57 -4.39
C ARG A 214 9.62 15.54 -3.18
N ASN A 215 9.22 16.21 -2.09
CA ASN A 215 10.02 16.28 -0.87
C ASN A 215 9.85 15.04 0.04
N LEU A 216 8.65 14.47 0.09
CA LEU A 216 8.32 13.36 1.00
C LEU A 216 8.66 11.98 0.44
N PHE A 217 8.65 11.82 -0.89
CA PHE A 217 8.84 10.55 -1.58
C PHE A 217 9.90 10.63 -2.70
N PRO A 218 11.08 11.25 -2.46
CA PRO A 218 12.05 11.49 -3.52
C PRO A 218 12.46 10.19 -4.21
N GLY A 219 12.39 10.17 -5.54
CA GLY A 219 12.73 9.03 -6.38
C GLY A 219 11.74 7.86 -6.34
N PHE A 220 10.56 8.00 -5.72
CA PHE A 220 9.52 6.97 -5.79
C PHE A 220 8.64 7.16 -7.03
N TYR A 221 8.66 6.15 -7.90
CA TYR A 221 7.80 6.11 -9.08
C TYR A 221 6.31 6.20 -8.69
N GLY A 222 5.56 7.06 -9.39
CA GLY A 222 4.14 7.32 -9.17
C GLY A 222 3.83 8.33 -8.06
N LEU A 223 4.83 8.78 -7.29
CA LEU A 223 4.65 9.76 -6.23
C LEU A 223 5.50 11.02 -6.46
N ASP A 224 6.79 10.85 -6.72
CA ASP A 224 7.67 11.95 -7.08
C ASP A 224 7.47 12.29 -8.57
N PRO A 225 6.98 13.50 -8.90
CA PRO A 225 6.77 13.92 -10.29
C PRO A 225 8.07 13.94 -11.11
N ASP A 226 9.23 14.02 -10.46
CA ASP A 226 10.53 14.03 -11.12
C ASP A 226 11.09 12.61 -11.32
N ALA A 227 10.52 11.57 -10.70
CA ALA A 227 10.93 10.17 -10.84
C ALA A 227 10.42 9.54 -12.15
N ASN A 228 10.82 10.14 -13.27
CA ASN A 228 10.34 9.84 -14.63
C ASN A 228 11.42 9.26 -15.57
N THR A 229 12.57 8.87 -15.03
CA THR A 229 13.62 8.15 -15.76
C THR A 229 14.26 7.09 -14.86
N LYS A 230 14.90 6.09 -15.46
CA LYS A 230 15.60 5.04 -14.71
C LYS A 230 16.61 5.57 -13.70
N ALA A 231 17.35 6.63 -14.04
CA ALA A 231 18.34 7.23 -13.16
C ALA A 231 17.74 7.93 -11.92
N LYS A 232 16.48 8.38 -12.01
CA LYS A 232 15.80 9.10 -10.93
C LYS A 232 14.91 8.21 -10.06
N ILE A 233 14.50 7.06 -10.59
CA ILE A 233 13.66 6.10 -9.87
C ILE A 233 14.54 5.24 -8.96
N THR A 234 14.30 5.34 -7.66
CA THR A 234 14.98 4.55 -6.61
C THR A 234 14.00 3.72 -5.78
N GLY A 235 12.70 3.93 -5.94
CA GLY A 235 11.66 3.20 -5.24
C GLY A 235 10.35 3.10 -6.02
N ILE A 236 9.45 2.25 -5.53
CA ILE A 236 8.13 2.02 -6.08
C ILE A 236 7.06 2.09 -4.97
N SER A 237 5.92 2.71 -5.28
CA SER A 237 4.75 2.67 -4.41
C SER A 237 4.02 1.33 -4.57
N ASN A 238 3.73 0.69 -3.45
CA ASN A 238 2.82 -0.45 -3.38
C ASN A 238 1.47 -0.06 -2.77
N ASN A 239 1.12 1.23 -2.78
CA ASN A 239 -0.21 1.72 -2.45
C ASN A 239 -0.83 2.41 -3.66
N GLY A 240 -2.16 2.45 -3.65
CA GLY A 240 -2.86 3.46 -4.42
C GLY A 240 -2.88 3.23 -5.93
N THR A 241 -3.08 4.29 -6.70
CA THR A 241 -3.13 4.25 -8.17
C THR A 241 -1.79 3.89 -8.82
N ALA A 242 -0.69 4.10 -8.09
CA ALA A 242 0.65 3.69 -8.51
C ALA A 242 0.98 2.21 -8.20
N SER A 243 0.13 1.51 -7.43
CA SER A 243 0.31 0.09 -7.16
C SER A 243 0.03 -0.76 -8.40
N ALA A 244 0.70 -1.89 -8.52
CA ALA A 244 0.36 -2.87 -9.53
C ALA A 244 -1.02 -3.47 -9.24
N ILE A 245 -1.76 -3.76 -10.31
CA ILE A 245 -3.08 -4.37 -10.23
C ILE A 245 -2.99 -5.75 -10.85
N CYS A 246 -3.55 -6.73 -10.14
CA CYS A 246 -3.70 -8.08 -10.65
C CYS A 246 -5.17 -8.44 -10.80
N THR A 247 -5.50 -9.12 -11.91
CA THR A 247 -6.86 -9.58 -12.22
C THR A 247 -6.88 -11.10 -12.42
N TYR A 248 -7.92 -11.73 -11.87
CA TYR A 248 -8.18 -13.18 -11.98
C TYR A 248 -9.63 -13.43 -12.37
N GLY A 249 -9.94 -14.58 -12.97
CA GLY A 249 -11.29 -14.92 -13.43
C GLY A 249 -11.37 -15.18 -14.93
N GLY A 250 -12.53 -14.94 -15.54
CA GLY A 250 -12.79 -15.24 -16.95
C GLY A 250 -11.69 -14.71 -17.92
N GLN A 251 -11.32 -15.54 -18.90
CA GLN A 251 -10.17 -15.35 -19.81
C GLN A 251 -10.06 -13.95 -20.45
N THR A 252 -11.18 -13.27 -20.70
CA THR A 252 -11.21 -11.95 -21.34
C THR A 252 -10.84 -10.78 -20.42
N VAL A 253 -10.78 -10.97 -19.09
CA VAL A 253 -10.54 -9.90 -18.10
C VAL A 253 -9.25 -10.11 -17.29
N ALA A 254 -8.73 -11.34 -17.21
CA ALA A 254 -7.53 -11.70 -16.44
C ALA A 254 -6.22 -11.45 -17.22
N SER A 255 -5.89 -10.18 -17.51
CA SER A 255 -4.72 -9.78 -18.30
C SER A 255 -3.43 -9.58 -17.49
N ALA A 256 -3.51 -9.48 -16.15
CA ALA A 256 -2.35 -9.27 -15.28
C ALA A 256 -2.42 -10.17 -14.05
N ARG A 257 -1.74 -11.32 -14.05
CA ARG A 257 -1.73 -12.25 -12.91
C ARG A 257 -0.53 -11.98 -11.99
N CYS A 258 -0.72 -12.07 -10.67
CA CYS A 258 0.38 -12.05 -9.70
C CYS A 258 0.88 -13.46 -9.40
N ALA A 259 2.07 -13.54 -8.80
CA ALA A 259 2.86 -14.75 -8.70
C ALA A 259 2.28 -15.82 -7.75
N THR A 260 1.75 -15.43 -6.59
CA THR A 260 1.30 -16.38 -5.55
C THR A 260 -0.18 -16.28 -5.22
N LEU A 261 -0.78 -15.09 -5.35
CA LEU A 261 -2.22 -14.87 -5.14
C LEU A 261 -3.08 -15.62 -6.15
N ASN A 262 -2.52 -16.00 -7.31
CA ASN A 262 -3.19 -16.85 -8.29
C ASN A 262 -3.62 -18.22 -7.75
N LYS A 263 -3.08 -18.68 -6.61
CA LYS A 263 -3.48 -19.95 -5.97
C LYS A 263 -4.70 -19.83 -5.06
N GLU A 264 -5.13 -18.60 -4.77
CA GLU A 264 -6.24 -18.30 -3.85
C GLU A 264 -7.58 -18.07 -4.58
N PHE A 265 -7.59 -18.11 -5.92
CA PHE A 265 -8.74 -17.83 -6.82
C PHE A 265 -8.92 -18.89 -7.89
#